data_AF-A0A9E1ZIQ1-F1
#
_entry.id   AF-A0A9E1ZIQ1-F1
#
_cell.length_a   1.000
_cell.length_b   1.000
_cell.length_c   1.000
_cell.angle_alpha   90.00
_cell.angle_beta   90.00
_cell.angle_gamma   90.00
#
_symmetry.space_group_name_H-M   'P 1'
#
loop_
_entity.id
_entity.type
_entity.pdbx_description
1 polymer ?
#
loop_
_entity_poly.entity_id
_entity_poly.type
_entity_poly.pdbx_seq_one_letter_code
_entity_poly.pdbx_strand_id
1 'polypeptide(L)'
;MALCRVDAATQWVEEGDHQWRSLEVSTGSGSGFTLLNPDLTGIHFRNDLGAEKSLQNQVYLNGSGVALGDVNGDGLCDIYLCSLDGLNHLYLNKGSWKFEESAKSYGVDCANKDSTGAALSDLDGDGDLDLIVNTIHSG
;
A
#
# COMPACT_ATOMS: atom_id res chain seq x y z
N MET A 1 20.73 17.54 -18.92
CA MET A 1 19.40 18.07 -18.53
C MET A 1 18.41 17.62 -19.59
N ALA A 2 17.89 16.40 -19.45
CA ALA A 2 16.96 15.81 -20.41
C ALA A 2 15.58 15.84 -19.77
N LEU A 3 14.71 16.67 -20.35
CA LEU A 3 13.29 16.73 -20.03
C LEU A 3 12.69 15.35 -20.30
N CYS A 4 12.02 14.78 -19.29
CA CYS A 4 11.17 13.62 -19.45
C CYS A 4 10.11 13.96 -20.52
N ARG A 5 10.24 13.40 -21.72
CA ARG A 5 9.15 13.37 -22.69
C ARG A 5 8.25 12.23 -22.28
N VAL A 6 7.10 12.59 -21.73
CA VAL A 6 5.94 11.69 -21.66
C VAL A 6 5.43 11.61 -23.10
N ASP A 7 5.91 10.63 -23.88
CA ASP A 7 5.25 10.31 -25.14
C ASP A 7 3.86 9.78 -24.83
N ALA A 8 2.88 10.38 -25.50
CA ALA A 8 1.51 10.35 -25.12
C ALA A 8 0.83 9.10 -25.70
N ALA A 9 0.82 7.99 -24.98
CA ALA A 9 -0.12 6.90 -25.24
C ALA A 9 -1.54 7.41 -24.89
N THR A 10 -2.25 7.92 -25.89
CA THR A 10 -3.23 9.01 -25.69
C THR A 10 -4.70 8.61 -25.60
N GLN A 11 -5.09 7.34 -25.75
CA GLN A 11 -6.51 6.98 -25.73
C GLN A 11 -6.80 5.65 -25.02
N TRP A 12 -7.78 5.70 -24.12
CA TRP A 12 -8.43 4.54 -23.54
C TRP A 12 -9.32 3.86 -24.59
N VAL A 13 -9.34 2.52 -24.58
CA VAL A 13 -10.22 1.69 -25.40
C VAL A 13 -11.41 1.29 -24.54
N GLU A 14 -12.61 1.70 -24.95
CA GLU A 14 -13.88 1.30 -24.33
C GLU A 14 -14.30 -0.08 -24.87
N GLU A 15 -14.53 -1.05 -23.99
CA GLU A 15 -15.06 -2.35 -24.37
C GLU A 15 -16.10 -2.81 -23.34
N GLY A 16 -17.37 -2.63 -23.69
CA GLY A 16 -18.49 -2.93 -22.80
C GLY A 16 -18.56 -1.97 -21.61
N ASP A 17 -18.41 -2.53 -20.42
CA ASP A 17 -18.45 -1.85 -19.11
C ASP A 17 -17.04 -1.54 -18.55
N HIS A 18 -15.98 -1.76 -19.34
CA HIS A 18 -14.60 -1.54 -18.91
C HIS A 18 -13.79 -0.73 -19.93
N GLN A 19 -12.73 -0.10 -19.43
CA GLN A 19 -11.74 0.63 -20.22
C GLN A 19 -10.37 0.00 -20.04
N TRP A 20 -9.64 -0.16 -21.13
CA TRP A 20 -8.27 -0.64 -21.08
C TRP A 20 -7.37 0.16 -22.01
N ARG A 21 -6.06 0.08 -21.78
CA ARG A 21 -5.06 0.66 -22.67
C ARG A 21 -3.81 -0.20 -22.69
N SER A 22 -3.24 -0.37 -23.87
CA SER A 22 -1.91 -0.97 -23.99
C SER A 22 -0.86 0.01 -23.48
N LEU A 23 0.01 -0.47 -22.59
CA LEU A 23 1.18 0.27 -22.16
C LEU A 23 2.37 -0.19 -23.00
N GLU A 24 3.00 0.73 -23.74
CA GLU A 24 4.30 0.46 -24.33
C GLU A 24 5.34 0.40 -23.19
N VAL A 25 5.66 -0.81 -22.76
CA VAL A 25 6.70 -1.04 -21.76
C VAL A 25 8.04 -1.07 -22.49
N SER A 26 8.92 -0.10 -22.22
CA SER A 26 10.27 -0.15 -22.78
C SER A 26 11.00 -1.39 -22.28
N THR A 27 11.46 -2.24 -23.20
CA THR A 27 12.23 -3.46 -22.89
C THR A 27 13.68 -3.12 -22.57
N GLY A 28 13.91 -2.18 -21.65
CA GLY A 28 15.25 -1.89 -21.13
C GLY A 28 15.82 -3.11 -20.42
N SER A 29 17.15 -3.28 -20.41
CA SER A 29 17.81 -4.40 -19.72
C SER A 29 17.78 -4.32 -18.18
N GLY A 30 17.01 -3.38 -17.62
CA GLY A 30 16.83 -3.20 -16.18
C GLY A 30 15.55 -3.87 -15.68
N SER A 31 15.32 -3.82 -14.37
CA SER A 31 14.14 -4.43 -13.73
C SER A 31 12.81 -3.72 -14.05
N GLY A 32 12.85 -2.55 -14.70
CA GLY A 32 11.67 -1.68 -14.87
C GLY A 32 11.26 -0.93 -13.60
N PHE A 33 11.94 -1.17 -12.48
CA PHE A 33 11.67 -0.51 -11.20
C PHE A 33 12.77 0.49 -10.84
N THR A 34 12.37 1.63 -10.28
CA THR A 34 13.30 2.61 -9.71
C THR A 34 13.18 2.57 -8.19
N LEU A 35 14.29 2.30 -7.50
CA LEU A 35 14.33 2.42 -6.05
C LEU A 35 14.24 3.90 -5.65
N LEU A 36 13.23 4.25 -4.87
CA LEU A 36 13.10 5.58 -4.27
C LEU A 36 13.65 5.57 -2.84
N ASN A 37 14.35 6.65 -2.46
CA ASN A 37 14.88 6.79 -1.11
C ASN A 37 13.72 7.00 -0.11
N PRO A 38 13.63 6.23 0.99
CA PRO A 38 12.70 6.48 2.10
C PRO A 38 12.66 7.94 2.58
N ASP A 39 13.81 8.63 2.65
CA ASP A 39 13.86 10.04 3.09
C ASP A 39 13.17 10.99 2.08
N LEU A 40 13.06 10.58 0.81
CA LEU A 40 12.32 11.32 -0.21
C LEU A 40 10.82 11.01 -0.18
N THR A 41 10.47 9.75 0.09
CA THR A 41 9.08 9.30 0.05
C THR A 41 8.34 9.48 1.37
N GLY A 42 9.04 9.47 2.50
CA GLY A 42 8.45 9.38 3.83
C GLY A 42 8.03 7.96 4.23
N ILE A 43 8.22 6.96 3.36
CA ILE A 43 7.88 5.56 3.67
C ILE A 43 9.09 4.87 4.29
N HIS A 44 9.07 4.69 5.61
CA HIS A 44 10.15 4.04 6.37
C HIS A 44 9.76 2.65 6.88
N PHE A 45 8.56 2.18 6.57
CA PHE A 45 8.02 0.92 7.07
C PHE A 45 8.92 -0.27 6.78
N ARG A 46 9.03 -1.15 7.78
CA ARG A 46 9.64 -2.48 7.67
C ARG A 46 8.80 -3.46 8.46
N ASN A 47 8.54 -4.61 7.86
CA ASN A 47 7.95 -5.75 8.54
C ASN A 47 9.08 -6.70 8.97
N ASP A 48 9.85 -6.26 9.98
CA ASP A 48 10.98 -7.03 10.50
C ASP A 48 10.47 -8.04 11.54
N LEU A 49 10.68 -9.33 11.28
CA LEU A 49 10.26 -10.42 12.17
C LEU A 49 11.43 -10.91 13.01
N GLY A 50 11.26 -10.92 14.34
CA GLY A 50 12.22 -11.57 15.23
C GLY A 50 12.39 -13.06 14.92
N ALA A 51 13.64 -13.54 14.88
CA ALA A 51 13.96 -14.94 14.58
C ALA A 51 13.26 -15.94 15.53
N GLU A 52 13.01 -15.55 16.78
CA GLU A 52 12.31 -16.40 17.75
C GLU A 52 10.82 -16.59 17.40
N LYS A 53 10.15 -15.54 16.91
CA LYS A 53 8.73 -15.61 16.51
C LYS A 53 8.53 -16.51 15.29
N SER A 54 9.42 -16.43 14.30
CA SER A 54 9.33 -17.27 13.09
C SER A 54 9.58 -18.76 13.38
N LEU A 55 10.34 -19.07 14.44
CA LEU A 55 10.56 -20.44 14.91
C LEU A 55 9.35 -20.99 15.69
N GLN A 56 8.58 -20.13 16.37
CA GLN A 56 7.40 -20.53 17.15
C GLN A 56 6.17 -20.78 16.29
N ASN A 57 5.99 -20.00 15.22
CA ASN A 57 4.88 -20.17 14.29
C ASN A 57 5.28 -19.76 12.87
N GLN A 58 5.36 -20.75 11.98
CA GLN A 58 5.74 -20.54 10.59
C GLN A 58 4.70 -19.75 9.77
N VAL A 59 3.47 -19.57 10.27
CA VAL A 59 2.48 -18.68 9.61
C VAL A 59 2.98 -17.24 9.54
N TYR A 60 3.83 -16.81 10.47
CA TYR A 60 4.49 -15.50 10.40
C TYR A 60 5.42 -15.34 9.17
N LEU A 61 5.78 -16.43 8.49
CA LEU A 61 6.58 -16.37 7.26
C LEU A 61 5.75 -16.15 5.99
N ASN A 62 4.42 -16.15 6.08
CA ASN A 62 3.53 -15.97 4.93
C ASN A 62 3.46 -14.51 4.43
N GLY A 63 4.19 -13.60 5.06
CA GLY A 63 4.13 -12.17 4.77
C GLY A 63 2.95 -11.49 5.46
N SER A 64 2.88 -10.17 5.30
CA SER A 64 1.79 -9.36 5.85
C SER A 64 0.95 -8.75 4.72
N GLY A 65 -0.17 -8.12 5.10
CA GLY A 65 -1.12 -7.51 4.18
C GLY A 65 -0.73 -6.11 3.72
N VAL A 66 -1.20 -5.74 2.53
CA VAL A 66 -1.21 -4.36 2.02
C VAL A 66 -2.60 -4.06 1.49
N ALA A 67 -3.09 -2.85 1.73
CA ALA A 67 -4.30 -2.32 1.09
C ALA A 67 -4.00 -0.93 0.54
N LEU A 68 -4.64 -0.61 -0.59
CA LEU A 68 -4.49 0.68 -1.29
C LEU A 68 -5.87 1.27 -1.51
N GLY A 69 -6.04 2.57 -1.26
CA GLY A 69 -7.31 3.26 -1.39
C GLY A 69 -7.20 4.72 -0.97
N ASP A 70 -8.14 5.56 -1.41
CA ASP A 70 -8.25 6.95 -0.98
C ASP A 70 -8.97 7.02 0.36
N VAL A 71 -8.21 7.03 1.47
CA VAL A 71 -8.76 6.86 2.83
C VAL A 71 -9.32 8.18 3.37
N ASN A 72 -8.84 9.31 2.85
CA ASN A 72 -9.23 10.65 3.32
C ASN A 72 -10.09 11.43 2.30
N GLY A 73 -10.42 10.84 1.16
CA GLY A 73 -11.28 11.42 0.13
C GLY A 73 -10.64 12.57 -0.65
N ASP A 74 -9.30 12.65 -0.71
CA ASP A 74 -8.59 13.73 -1.39
C ASP A 74 -8.26 13.44 -2.86
N GLY A 75 -8.66 12.26 -3.36
CA GLY A 75 -8.45 11.79 -4.72
C GLY A 75 -7.06 11.16 -4.94
N LEU A 76 -6.25 11.02 -3.90
CA LEU A 76 -4.95 10.34 -3.96
C LEU A 76 -5.04 8.97 -3.31
N CYS A 77 -4.38 7.99 -3.93
CA CYS A 77 -4.33 6.63 -3.39
C CYS A 77 -3.33 6.55 -2.23
N ASP A 78 -3.82 6.22 -1.05
CA ASP A 78 -3.06 5.99 0.18
C ASP A 78 -2.63 4.52 0.31
N ILE A 79 -1.76 4.25 1.28
CA ILE A 79 -1.19 2.92 1.51
C ILE A 79 -1.38 2.50 2.96
N TYR A 80 -2.01 1.35 3.18
CA TYR A 80 -2.05 0.68 4.47
C TYR A 80 -1.18 -0.58 4.47
N LEU A 81 -0.29 -0.70 5.46
CA LEU A 81 0.68 -1.79 5.58
C LEU A 81 0.52 -2.47 6.93
N CYS A 82 0.28 -3.77 6.90
CA CYS A 82 0.19 -4.59 8.09
C CYS A 82 1.59 -5.00 8.59
N SER A 83 1.72 -5.15 9.90
CA SER A 83 2.91 -5.68 10.57
C SER A 83 2.58 -6.96 11.34
N LEU A 84 3.51 -7.91 11.31
CA LEU A 84 3.43 -9.15 12.08
C LEU A 84 4.17 -9.05 13.43
N ASP A 85 4.95 -8.00 13.64
CA ASP A 85 5.73 -7.77 14.85
C ASP A 85 5.96 -6.27 15.08
N GLY A 86 4.87 -5.52 15.18
CA GLY A 86 4.92 -4.08 15.33
C GLY A 86 3.57 -3.41 15.10
N LEU A 87 3.61 -2.13 14.77
CA LEU A 87 2.42 -1.35 14.42
C LEU A 87 2.12 -1.50 12.93
N ASN A 88 0.84 -1.47 12.58
CA ASN A 88 0.43 -1.22 11.21
C ASN A 88 0.65 0.26 10.88
N HIS A 89 0.89 0.56 9.60
CA HIS A 89 1.14 1.92 9.12
C HIS A 89 0.10 2.32 8.07
N LEU A 90 -0.39 3.55 8.17
CA LEU A 90 -1.20 4.21 7.16
C LEU A 90 -0.37 5.37 6.63
N TYR A 91 -0.09 5.36 5.34
CA TYR A 91 0.66 6.40 4.64
C TYR A 91 -0.28 7.18 3.75
N LEU A 92 -0.61 8.41 4.18
CA LEU A 92 -1.41 9.34 3.39
C LEU A 92 -0.56 9.94 2.28
N ASN A 93 -1.02 9.81 1.04
CA ASN A 93 -0.34 10.31 -0.13
C ASN A 93 -0.49 11.82 -0.23
N LYS A 94 0.63 12.54 -0.30
CA LYS A 94 0.68 14.01 -0.45
C LYS A 94 1.00 14.44 -1.88
N GLY A 95 0.95 13.50 -2.82
CA GLY A 95 1.36 13.67 -4.19
C GLY A 95 2.88 13.67 -4.35
N SER A 96 3.34 13.63 -5.61
CA SER A 96 4.77 13.68 -5.95
C SER A 96 5.64 12.65 -5.20
N TRP A 97 5.10 11.44 -4.99
CA TRP A 97 5.75 10.34 -4.24
C TRP A 97 6.07 10.65 -2.77
N LYS A 98 5.43 11.65 -2.16
CA LYS A 98 5.56 11.95 -0.73
C LYS A 98 4.39 11.39 0.06
N PHE A 99 4.68 10.83 1.21
CA PHE A 99 3.70 10.18 2.08
C PHE A 99 3.90 10.62 3.53
N GLU A 100 2.80 10.70 4.28
CA GLU A 100 2.77 11.01 5.70
C GLU A 100 2.23 9.81 6.47
N GLU A 101 2.97 9.33 7.47
CA GLU A 101 2.50 8.28 8.37
C GLU A 101 1.40 8.82 9.31
N SER A 102 0.28 8.12 9.42
CA SER A 102 -0.92 8.59 10.13
C SER A 102 -1.73 7.47 10.80
N ALA A 103 -1.20 6.26 10.97
CA ALA A 103 -1.98 5.15 11.52
C ALA A 103 -2.52 5.45 12.92
N LYS A 104 -1.67 6.02 13.77
CA LYS A 104 -2.03 6.33 15.16
C LYS A 104 -3.09 7.42 15.27
N SER A 105 -3.04 8.45 14.44
CA SER A 105 -4.03 9.53 14.45
C SER A 105 -5.40 9.05 13.96
N TYR A 106 -5.42 8.07 13.05
CA TYR A 106 -6.62 7.40 12.57
C TYR A 106 -7.08 6.24 13.46
N GLY A 107 -6.31 5.86 14.48
CA GLY A 107 -6.64 4.76 15.38
C GLY A 107 -6.54 3.36 14.74
N VAL A 108 -5.80 3.24 13.64
CA VAL A 108 -5.64 2.02 12.83
C VAL A 108 -4.22 1.45 12.92
N ASP A 109 -3.46 1.79 13.96
CA ASP A 109 -2.09 1.29 14.19
C ASP A 109 -2.06 -0.17 14.67
N CYS A 110 -3.22 -0.73 15.01
CA CYS A 110 -3.40 -2.13 15.44
C CYS A 110 -2.39 -2.57 16.50
N ALA A 111 -2.13 -1.72 17.50
CA ALA A 111 -1.15 -2.00 18.54
C ALA A 111 -1.41 -3.36 19.24
N ASN A 112 -0.33 -4.15 19.40
CA ASN A 112 -0.35 -5.49 20.00
C ASN A 112 -1.14 -6.54 19.20
N LYS A 113 -1.31 -6.34 17.89
CA LYS A 113 -1.93 -7.33 16.99
C LYS A 113 -0.93 -7.74 15.92
N ASP A 114 -0.84 -9.05 15.68
CA ASP A 114 -0.06 -9.55 14.55
C ASP A 114 -0.98 -9.58 13.31
N SER A 115 -0.84 -8.59 12.43
CA SER A 115 -1.71 -8.40 11.27
C SER A 115 -1.17 -9.14 10.04
N THR A 116 -2.02 -9.91 9.37
CA THR A 116 -1.66 -10.81 8.25
C THR A 116 -2.30 -10.40 6.92
N GLY A 117 -3.33 -9.56 6.96
CA GLY A 117 -4.07 -9.13 5.77
C GLY A 117 -4.82 -7.84 6.04
N ALA A 118 -5.06 -7.06 4.99
CA ALA A 118 -5.95 -5.90 5.03
C ALA A 118 -6.71 -5.77 3.71
N ALA A 119 -7.88 -5.15 3.76
CA ALA A 119 -8.66 -4.75 2.60
C ALA A 119 -9.34 -3.40 2.88
N LEU A 120 -9.47 -2.59 1.84
CA LEU A 120 -10.24 -1.34 1.85
C LEU A 120 -11.43 -1.48 0.90
N SER A 121 -12.62 -1.15 1.37
CA SER A 121 -13.86 -1.12 0.57
C SER A 121 -14.90 -0.32 1.31
N ASP A 122 -15.78 0.38 0.60
CA ASP A 122 -17.01 0.94 1.17
C ASP A 122 -18.00 -0.22 1.46
N LEU A 123 -18.20 -0.56 2.74
CA LEU A 123 -19.01 -1.71 3.17
C LEU A 123 -20.43 -1.30 3.56
N ASP A 124 -20.62 -0.08 4.04
CA ASP A 124 -21.93 0.41 4.50
C ASP A 124 -22.64 1.33 3.48
N GLY A 125 -21.95 1.70 2.41
CA GLY A 125 -22.47 2.46 1.28
C GLY A 125 -22.52 3.97 1.51
N ASP A 126 -21.74 4.50 2.45
CA ASP A 126 -21.68 5.94 2.74
C ASP A 126 -20.70 6.71 1.84
N GLY A 127 -19.89 5.98 1.06
CA GLY A 127 -18.93 6.52 0.10
C GLY A 127 -17.52 6.70 0.65
N ASP A 128 -17.29 6.44 1.95
CA ASP A 128 -15.95 6.39 2.54
C ASP A 128 -15.42 4.93 2.51
N LEU A 129 -14.09 4.77 2.46
CA LEU A 129 -13.49 3.43 2.48
C LEU A 129 -13.40 2.88 3.91
N ASP A 130 -14.00 1.72 4.14
CA ASP A 130 -13.80 0.95 5.38
C ASP A 130 -12.55 0.07 5.32
N LEU A 131 -11.88 -0.05 6.47
CA LEU A 131 -10.70 -0.90 6.64
C LEU A 131 -11.04 -2.20 7.37
N ILE A 132 -10.79 -3.33 6.71
CA ILE A 132 -10.80 -4.66 7.33
C ILE A 132 -9.37 -5.11 7.56
N VAL A 133 -9.03 -5.52 8.79
CA VAL A 133 -7.71 -6.08 9.14
C VAL A 133 -7.87 -7.51 9.68
N ASN A 134 -7.14 -8.46 9.10
CA ASN A 134 -7.05 -9.82 9.60
C ASN A 134 -5.86 -9.97 10.55
N THR A 135 -6.11 -10.39 11.79
CA THR A 135 -5.06 -10.57 12.80
C THR A 135 -5.01 -12.00 13.29
N ILE A 136 -3.81 -12.48 13.62
CA ILE A 136 -3.60 -13.72 14.36
C ILE A 136 -3.25 -13.37 15.80
N HIS A 137 -3.61 -14.24 16.74
CA HIS A 137 -3.29 -14.14 18.18
C HIS A 137 -4.14 -13.24 19.11
N SER A 138 -5.27 -12.66 18.68
CA SER A 138 -6.32 -12.23 19.63
C SER A 138 -7.59 -11.75 18.90
N GLY A 139 -8.57 -12.65 18.81
CA GLY A 139 -9.99 -12.29 18.63
C GLY A 139 -10.64 -12.10 19.99
#